data_AF-A0A2E3U8A0-F1
#
_entry.id   AF-A0A2E3U8A0-F1
#
_cell.length_a   1.000
_cell.length_b   1.000
_cell.length_c   1.000
_cell.angle_alpha   90.00
_cell.angle_beta   90.00
_cell.angle_gamma   90.00
#
_symmetry.space_group_name_H-M   'P 1'
#
loop_
_entity.id
_entity.type
_entity.pdbx_description
1 polymer ?
#
loop_
_entity_poly.entity_id
_entity_poly.type
_entity_poly.pdbx_seq_one_letter_code
_entity_poly.pdbx_strand_id
1 'polypeptide(L)'
;MNESTGKESTGNEHTADSVTVDEIDADIQVDATGLFCPEPVMLLHNRFRDMQAGDTLLMTATDPSTTRDVPKFCLFLGHELLARDEQGGTYRYLLRKH
;
A
#
# COMPACT_ATOMS: atom_id res chain seq x y z
N MET A 1 22.02 12.47 -27.74
CA MET A 1 21.17 11.39 -27.20
C MET A 1 20.08 12.07 -26.39
N ASN A 2 18.90 12.19 -27.01
CA ASN A 2 17.59 12.46 -26.41
C ASN A 2 17.39 11.56 -25.17
N GLU A 3 16.76 11.98 -24.07
CA GLU A 3 15.35 12.38 -23.90
C GLU A 3 15.21 13.22 -22.60
N SER A 4 14.61 14.41 -22.67
CA SER A 4 13.19 14.67 -22.36
C SER A 4 12.94 15.06 -20.90
N THR A 5 12.98 16.37 -20.68
CA THR A 5 11.95 17.21 -20.03
C THR A 5 10.90 16.51 -19.17
N GLY A 6 10.85 16.91 -17.89
CA GLY A 6 9.73 16.67 -16.97
C GLY A 6 9.84 17.63 -15.79
N LYS A 7 9.48 18.89 -16.03
CA LYS A 7 9.44 19.99 -15.06
C LYS A 7 8.07 20.03 -14.35
N GLU A 8 8.08 20.63 -13.16
CA GLU A 8 6.99 21.33 -12.45
C GLU A 8 6.01 20.45 -11.61
N SER A 9 6.01 20.54 -10.28
CA SER A 9 5.64 21.65 -9.36
C SER A 9 4.13 21.81 -9.18
N THR A 10 3.62 21.47 -7.99
CA THR A 10 2.49 22.07 -7.22
C THR A 10 2.26 21.12 -6.03
N GLY A 11 2.39 21.46 -4.74
CA GLY A 11 2.09 22.70 -4.05
C GLY A 11 0.77 22.55 -3.31
N ASN A 12 0.78 22.03 -2.07
CA ASN A 12 -0.14 22.49 -1.02
C ASN A 12 0.34 22.07 0.39
N GLU A 13 0.40 23.04 1.29
CA GLU A 13 0.58 22.88 2.73
C GLU A 13 -0.74 22.42 3.37
N HIS A 14 -0.76 21.34 4.18
CA HIS A 14 -1.33 21.34 5.55
C HIS A 14 -1.25 19.95 6.25
N THR A 15 -0.64 19.97 7.43
CA THR A 15 -0.87 19.14 8.63
C THR A 15 -0.45 17.66 8.70
N ALA A 16 0.58 17.48 9.54
CA ALA A 16 0.81 16.40 10.49
C ALA A 16 1.09 14.98 9.93
N ASP A 17 2.37 14.61 10.01
CA ASP A 17 2.87 13.23 10.08
C ASP A 17 2.44 12.32 8.91
N SER A 18 2.68 12.75 7.67
CA SER A 18 2.48 11.91 6.50
C SER A 18 3.76 11.12 6.20
N VAL A 19 3.92 9.99 6.87
CA VAL A 19 4.89 8.98 6.44
C VAL A 19 4.43 8.47 5.08
N THR A 20 5.19 8.76 4.02
CA THR A 20 4.84 8.31 2.67
C THR A 20 5.25 6.85 2.48
N VAL A 21 4.53 6.10 1.63
CA VAL A 21 4.88 4.69 1.34
C VAL A 21 6.27 4.51 0.75
N ASP A 22 6.86 5.56 0.18
CA ASP A 22 8.20 5.59 -0.42
C ASP A 22 9.31 5.73 0.64
N GLU A 23 8.98 6.26 1.82
CA GLU A 23 9.94 6.47 2.91
C GLU A 23 10.16 5.24 3.79
N ILE A 24 9.31 4.20 3.66
CA ILE A 24 9.45 2.97 4.42
C ILE A 24 9.88 1.83 3.50
N ASP A 25 11.00 1.20 3.85
CA ASP A 25 11.46 -0.04 3.23
C ASP A 25 10.49 -1.18 3.58
N ALA A 26 9.78 -1.67 2.56
CA ALA A 26 8.88 -2.80 2.70
C ALA A 26 9.66 -4.09 2.46
N ASP A 27 9.66 -5.00 3.44
CA ASP A 27 10.35 -6.29 3.31
C ASP A 27 9.73 -7.13 2.18
N ILE A 28 8.40 -7.07 2.05
CA ILE A 28 7.65 -7.82 1.05
C ILE A 28 6.82 -6.88 0.21
N GLN A 29 6.84 -7.08 -1.11
CA GLN A 29 6.00 -6.36 -2.04
C GLN A 29 5.02 -7.30 -2.72
N VAL A 30 3.78 -6.85 -2.84
CA VAL A 30 2.66 -7.60 -3.38
C VAL A 30 2.00 -6.77 -4.46
N ASP A 31 1.97 -7.32 -5.67
CA ASP A 31 1.16 -6.78 -6.74
C ASP A 31 -0.20 -7.50 -6.78
N ALA A 32 -1.25 -6.72 -6.57
CA ALA A 32 -2.65 -7.13 -6.70
C ALA A 32 -3.37 -6.26 -7.74
N THR A 33 -2.62 -5.71 -8.70
CA THR A 33 -3.20 -4.94 -9.80
C THR A 33 -4.02 -5.86 -10.70
N GLY A 34 -5.19 -5.37 -11.15
CA GLY A 34 -6.12 -6.18 -11.94
C GLY A 34 -6.87 -7.28 -11.16
N LEU A 35 -6.63 -7.44 -9.85
CA LEU A 35 -7.41 -8.32 -8.98
C LEU A 35 -8.60 -7.56 -8.38
N PHE A 36 -9.73 -8.26 -8.26
CA PHE A 36 -10.96 -7.72 -7.68
C PHE A 36 -11.35 -8.50 -6.42
N CYS A 37 -12.09 -7.84 -5.53
CA CYS A 37 -12.54 -8.45 -4.27
C CYS A 37 -13.24 -9.80 -4.53
N PRO A 38 -12.88 -10.90 -3.82
CA PRO A 38 -12.03 -10.96 -2.63
C PRO A 38 -10.55 -11.34 -2.85
N GLU A 39 -10.10 -11.50 -4.10
CA GLU A 39 -8.75 -11.95 -4.45
C GLU A 39 -7.60 -11.18 -3.75
N PRO A 40 -7.55 -9.82 -3.74
CA PRO A 40 -6.44 -9.08 -3.14
C PRO A 40 -6.30 -9.32 -1.63
N VAL A 41 -7.42 -9.48 -0.94
CA VAL A 41 -7.44 -9.76 0.52
C VAL A 41 -6.97 -11.18 0.81
N MET A 42 -7.35 -12.15 -0.03
CA MET A 42 -6.87 -13.52 0.09
C MET A 42 -5.36 -13.60 -0.14
N LEU A 43 -4.85 -12.85 -1.12
CA LEU A 43 -3.43 -12.82 -1.44
C LEU A 43 -2.63 -12.17 -0.31
N LEU A 44 -3.11 -11.06 0.26
CA LEU A 44 -2.59 -10.48 1.50
C LEU A 44 -2.53 -11.52 2.63
N HIS A 45 -3.64 -12.21 2.91
CA HIS A 45 -3.69 -13.24 3.95
C HIS A 45 -2.65 -14.33 3.76
N ASN A 46 -2.48 -14.80 2.51
CA ASN A 46 -1.51 -15.83 2.21
C ASN A 46 -0.07 -15.33 2.44
N ARG A 47 0.24 -14.09 2.06
CA ARG A 47 1.57 -13.50 2.28
C ARG A 47 1.86 -13.26 3.76
N PHE A 48 0.87 -12.78 4.52
CA PHE A 48 0.98 -12.59 5.96
C PHE A 48 1.25 -13.90 6.73
N ARG A 49 0.86 -15.05 6.18
CA ARG A 49 1.14 -16.35 6.78
C ARG A 49 2.64 -16.67 6.79
N ASP A 50 3.35 -16.35 5.71
CA ASP A 50 4.79 -16.60 5.57
C ASP A 50 5.68 -15.50 6.20
N MET A 51 5.10 -14.34 6.51
CA MET A 51 5.78 -13.21 7.17
C MET A 51 6.15 -13.48 8.63
N GLN A 52 7.14 -12.78 9.16
CA GLN A 52 7.46 -12.70 10.58
C GLN A 52 6.77 -11.50 11.25
N ALA A 53 6.58 -11.57 12.57
CA ALA A 53 6.07 -10.43 13.32
C ALA A 53 7.10 -9.29 13.28
N GLY A 54 6.65 -8.09 12.88
CA GLY A 54 7.50 -6.94 12.61
C GLY A 54 7.71 -6.66 11.12
N ASP A 55 7.51 -7.65 10.23
CA ASP A 55 7.72 -7.48 8.79
C ASP A 55 6.70 -6.51 8.20
N THR A 56 7.17 -5.76 7.19
CA THR A 56 6.39 -4.81 6.43
C THR A 56 6.03 -5.36 5.06
N LEU A 57 4.78 -5.17 4.64
CA LEU A 57 4.28 -5.58 3.34
C LEU A 57 3.67 -4.40 2.61
N LEU A 58 4.17 -4.10 1.42
CA LEU A 58 3.62 -3.12 0.51
C LEU A 58 2.74 -3.81 -0.53
N MET A 59 1.44 -3.53 -0.52
CA MET A 59 0.50 -3.99 -1.53
C MET A 59 0.20 -2.86 -2.52
N THR A 60 0.27 -3.16 -3.82
CA THR A 60 -0.19 -2.28 -4.90
C THR A 60 -1.44 -2.87 -5.54
N ALA A 61 -2.49 -2.08 -5.71
CA ALA A 61 -3.75 -2.47 -6.34
C ALA A 61 -4.30 -1.35 -7.21
N THR A 62 -5.19 -1.67 -8.14
CA THR A 62 -5.89 -0.68 -8.99
C THR A 62 -7.39 -0.63 -8.73
N ASP A 63 -7.88 -1.48 -7.83
CA ASP A 63 -9.30 -1.56 -7.48
C ASP A 63 -9.62 -0.64 -6.29
N PRO A 64 -10.62 0.26 -6.41
CA PRO A 64 -10.98 1.19 -5.34
C PRO A 64 -11.58 0.50 -4.11
N SER A 65 -12.08 -0.73 -4.20
CA SER A 65 -12.66 -1.45 -3.05
C SER A 65 -11.58 -1.76 -2.01
N THR A 66 -10.34 -1.95 -2.45
CA THR A 66 -9.18 -2.18 -1.57
C THR A 66 -8.98 -1.07 -0.53
N THR A 67 -9.40 0.16 -0.82
CA THR A 67 -9.34 1.29 0.13
C THR A 67 -10.16 1.05 1.39
N ARG A 68 -11.21 0.22 1.32
CA ARG A 68 -12.07 -0.15 2.45
C ARG A 68 -11.76 -1.55 2.97
N ASP A 69 -11.35 -2.47 2.10
CA ASP A 69 -11.09 -3.85 2.46
C ASP A 69 -9.76 -4.02 3.19
N VAL A 70 -8.69 -3.36 2.76
CA VAL A 70 -7.35 -3.42 3.40
C VAL A 70 -7.37 -2.94 4.86
N PRO A 71 -7.90 -1.75 5.21
CA PRO A 71 -7.93 -1.33 6.61
C PRO A 71 -8.83 -2.23 7.46
N LYS A 72 -9.93 -2.76 6.90
CA LYS A 72 -10.76 -3.75 7.60
C LYS A 72 -9.99 -5.04 7.85
N PHE A 73 -9.21 -5.51 6.89
CA PHE A 73 -8.36 -6.69 7.03
C PHE A 73 -7.34 -6.49 8.16
N CYS A 74 -6.67 -5.33 8.21
CA CYS A 74 -5.78 -4.98 9.31
C CYS A 74 -6.50 -5.02 10.66
N LEU A 75 -7.65 -4.35 10.78
CA LEU A 75 -8.42 -4.31 12.01
C LEU A 75 -8.94 -5.70 12.45
N PHE A 76 -9.33 -6.55 11.50
CA PHE A 76 -9.92 -7.85 11.78
C PHE A 76 -8.88 -8.89 12.22
N LEU A 77 -7.67 -8.82 11.65
CA LEU A 77 -6.57 -9.73 12.00
C LEU A 77 -5.60 -9.14 13.04
N GLY A 78 -5.77 -7.87 13.42
CA GLY A 78 -4.90 -7.19 14.37
C GLY A 78 -3.55 -6.77 13.78
N HIS A 79 -3.46 -6.57 12.47
CA HIS A 79 -2.28 -6.01 11.81
C HIS A 79 -2.35 -4.49 11.79
N GLU A 80 -1.20 -3.85 11.55
CA GLU A 80 -1.09 -2.40 11.54
C GLU A 80 -1.04 -1.89 10.09
N LEU A 81 -1.82 -0.85 9.78
CA LEU A 81 -1.67 -0.11 8.52
C LEU A 81 -0.74 1.07 8.80
N LEU A 82 0.49 1.00 8.30
CA LEU A 82 1.51 2.03 8.51
C LEU A 82 1.26 3.24 7.62
N ALA A 83 1.05 3.00 6.34
CA ALA A 83 0.84 4.06 5.35
C ALA A 83 -0.08 3.57 4.23
N ARG A 84 -0.71 4.53 3.55
CA ARG A 84 -1.47 4.29 2.32
C ARG A 84 -1.30 5.46 1.38
N ASP A 85 -1.26 5.18 0.10
CA ASP A 85 -1.09 6.17 -0.95
C ASP A 85 -2.05 5.88 -2.09
N GLU A 86 -2.62 6.92 -2.69
CA GLU A 86 -3.44 6.81 -3.89
C GLU A 86 -2.93 7.77 -4.95
N GLN A 87 -2.52 7.23 -6.09
CA GLN A 87 -1.99 8.02 -7.20
C GLN A 87 -2.56 7.53 -8.52
N GLY A 88 -3.35 8.39 -9.17
CA GLY A 88 -3.79 8.18 -10.56
C GLY A 88 -4.56 6.89 -10.81
N GLY A 89 -5.29 6.36 -9.81
CA GLY A 89 -6.00 5.08 -9.90
C GLY A 89 -5.17 3.85 -9.50
N THR A 90 -3.96 4.06 -8.99
CA THR A 90 -3.16 3.05 -8.31
C THR A 90 -3.19 3.32 -6.81
N TYR A 91 -3.51 2.29 -6.04
CA TYR A 91 -3.59 2.30 -4.59
C TYR A 91 -2.43 1.49 -4.01
N ARG A 92 -1.72 2.06 -3.05
CA ARG A 92 -0.61 1.40 -2.37
C ARG A 92 -0.90 1.38 -0.87
N TYR A 93 -0.65 0.25 -0.25
CA TYR A 93 -0.90 0.04 1.18
C TYR A 93 0.32 -0.58 1.81
N LEU A 94 0.86 0.07 2.82
CA LEU A 94 1.95 -0.45 3.61
C LEU A 94 1.40 -0.96 4.94
N LEU A 95 1.49 -2.26 5.14
CA LEU A 95 1.03 -2.95 6.32
C LEU A 95 2.22 -3.47 7.11
N ARG A 96 2.08 -3.58 8.44
CA ARG A 96 3.02 -4.28 9.31
C ARG A 96 2.34 -5.45 9.99
N LYS A 97 2.99 -6.60 9.97
CA LYS A 97 2.57 -7.75 10.76
C LYS A 97 2.90 -7.51 12.23
N HIS A 98 1.90 -7.64 13.07
CA HIS A 98 2.04 -7.66 14.53
C HIS A 98 2.09 -9.10 15.05
#